data_AF-A0A2S5MC89-F1
#
_entry.id   AF-A0A2S5MC89-F1
#
_cell.length_a   1.000
_cell.length_b   1.000
_cell.length_c   1.000
_cell.angle_alpha   90.00
_cell.angle_beta   90.00
_cell.angle_gamma   90.00
#
_symmetry.space_group_name_H-M   'P 1'
#
loop_
_entity.id
_entity.type
_entity.pdbx_description
1 polymer ?
#
loop_
_entity_poly.entity_id
_entity_poly.type
_entity_poly.pdbx_seq_one_letter_code
_entity_poly.pdbx_strand_id
1 'polypeptide(L)'
;MWAITLAFGLTLGSFMNVVIHRVPIMLENRRQRIQGWSVPKYNLSYPNSSCVKCNHEIRWYENIPVFSYLALRGKCSHCDNKISLRYPLIELAFGVAALMVHQWLI
;
A
#
# COMPACT_ATOMS: atom_id res chain seq x y z
N MET A 1 24.90 -3.56 5.53
CA MET A 1 24.00 -4.67 5.13
C MET A 1 22.61 -4.49 5.72
N TRP A 2 22.45 -4.34 7.04
CA TRP A 2 21.16 -4.14 7.73
C TRP A 2 20.21 -3.09 7.12
N ALA A 3 20.72 -1.90 6.76
CA ALA A 3 19.90 -0.84 6.16
C ALA A 3 19.30 -1.22 4.80
N ILE A 4 20.03 -2.00 4.00
CA ILE A 4 19.58 -2.48 2.68
C ILE A 4 18.47 -3.52 2.89
N THR A 5 18.66 -4.44 3.84
CA THR A 5 17.65 -5.43 4.22
C THR A 5 16.35 -4.78 4.70
N LEU A 6 16.45 -3.76 5.55
CA LEU A 6 15.28 -3.00 6.01
C LEU A 6 14.58 -2.30 4.85
N ALA A 7 15.32 -1.60 3.99
CA ALA A 7 14.75 -0.92 2.83
C ALA A 7 14.03 -1.91 1.90
N PHE A 8 14.62 -3.08 1.66
CA PHE A 8 13.99 -4.13 0.86
C PHE A 8 12.72 -4.70 1.51
N GLY A 9 12.73 -4.94 2.83
CA GLY A 9 11.55 -5.39 3.56
C GLY A 9 10.41 -4.36 3.51
N LEU A 10 10.73 -3.08 3.65
CA LEU A 10 9.74 -1.99 3.57
C LEU A 10 9.15 -1.83 2.17
N THR A 11 9.96 -1.91 1.11
CA THR A 11 9.46 -1.83 -0.28
C THR A 11 8.59 -3.03 -0.62
N LEU A 12 9.00 -4.23 -0.20
CA LEU A 12 8.20 -5.45 -0.38
C LEU A 12 6.87 -5.38 0.38
N GLY A 13 6.89 -4.91 1.64
CA GLY A 13 5.68 -4.71 2.43
C GLY A 13 4.70 -3.72 1.80
N SER A 14 5.20 -2.62 1.22
CA SER A 14 4.37 -1.64 0.53
C SER A 14 3.75 -2.18 -0.76
N PHE A 15 4.52 -2.93 -1.56
CA PHE A 15 3.98 -3.63 -2.72
C PHE A 15 2.89 -4.64 -2.32
N MET A 16 3.12 -5.39 -1.24
CA MET A 16 2.13 -6.35 -0.74
C MET A 16 0.84 -5.69 -0.28
N ASN A 17 0.90 -4.49 0.31
CA ASN A 17 -0.31 -3.70 0.62
C ASN A 17 -1.15 -3.41 -0.64
N VAL A 18 -0.51 -3.06 -1.76
CA VAL A 18 -1.19 -2.83 -3.04
C VAL A 18 -1.83 -4.13 -3.55
N VAL A 19 -1.10 -5.24 -3.50
CA VAL A 19 -1.58 -6.54 -3.97
C VAL A 19 -2.77 -7.02 -3.14
N ILE A 20 -2.66 -7.03 -1.80
CA ILE A 20 -3.71 -7.50 -0.88
C ILE A 20 -4.99 -6.70 -1.06
N HIS A 21 -4.88 -5.38 -1.27
CA HIS A 21 -6.05 -4.54 -1.42
C HIS A 21 -6.69 -4.66 -2.82
N ARG A 22 -5.88 -4.71 -3.90
CA ARG A 22 -6.40 -4.60 -5.27
C ARG A 22 -6.79 -5.94 -5.90
N VAL A 23 -6.15 -7.05 -5.56
CA VAL A 23 -6.48 -8.40 -6.08
C VAL A 23 -7.93 -8.81 -5.84
N PRO A 24 -8.51 -8.72 -4.62
CA PRO A 24 -9.90 -9.13 -4.39
C PRO A 24 -10.89 -8.31 -5.24
N ILE A 25 -10.63 -7.02 -5.42
CA ILE A 25 -11.46 -6.13 -6.25
C ILE A 25 -11.39 -6.54 -7.73
N MET A 26 -10.21 -6.92 -8.22
CA MET A 26 -10.05 -7.41 -9.60
C MET A 26 -10.79 -8.74 -9.83
N LEU A 27 -10.78 -9.64 -8.85
CA LEU A 27 -11.51 -10.92 -8.93
C LEU A 27 -13.03 -10.70 -8.95
N GLU A 28 -13.54 -9.80 -8.11
CA GLU A 28 -14.95 -9.44 -8.07
C GLU A 28 -15.39 -8.77 -9.39
N ASN A 29 -14.61 -7.82 -9.91
CA ASN A 29 -14.87 -7.21 -11.21
C ASN A 29 -14.86 -8.25 -12.35
N ARG A 30 -13.96 -9.24 -12.29
CA ARG A 30 -13.93 -10.33 -13.27
C ARG A 30 -15.19 -11.18 -13.20
N ARG A 31 -15.70 -11.47 -12.00
CA ARG A 31 -16.95 -12.19 -11.80
C ARG A 31 -18.14 -11.43 -12.37
N GLN A 32 -18.22 -10.13 -12.11
CA GLN A 32 -19.29 -9.26 -12.62
C GLN A 32 -19.28 -9.14 -14.15
N ARG A 33 -18.09 -9.11 -14.79
CA ARG A 33 -17.97 -9.18 -16.26
C ARG A 33 -18.57 -10.46 -16.83
N ILE A 34 -18.32 -11.61 -16.19
CA ILE A 34 -18.86 -12.90 -16.63
C ILE A 34 -20.39 -12.91 -16.52
N GLN A 35 -20.94 -12.19 -15.54
CA GLN A 35 -22.39 -12.01 -15.36
C GLN A 35 -23.01 -10.94 -16.28
N GLY A 36 -22.24 -10.34 -17.19
CA GLY A 36 -22.73 -9.35 -18.16
C GLY A 36 -22.75 -7.90 -17.68
N TRP A 37 -22.20 -7.59 -16.49
CA TRP A 37 -22.12 -6.23 -15.99
C TRP A 37 -20.93 -5.46 -16.60
N SER A 38 -21.17 -4.19 -16.96
CA SER A 38 -20.12 -3.28 -17.43
C SER A 38 -19.33 -2.70 -16.25
N VAL A 39 -18.22 -3.33 -15.88
CA VAL A 39 -17.31 -2.81 -14.85
C VAL A 39 -16.17 -1.98 -15.45
N PRO A 40 -15.74 -0.91 -14.77
CA PRO A 40 -14.60 -0.11 -15.18
C PRO A 40 -13.28 -0.89 -15.12
N LYS A 41 -12.28 -0.46 -15.89
CA LYS A 41 -10.95 -1.08 -15.94
C LYS A 41 -10.22 -0.83 -14.61
N TYR A 42 -9.93 -1.89 -13.87
CA TYR A 42 -9.24 -1.84 -12.58
C TYR A 42 -8.05 -2.80 -12.61
N ASN A 43 -6.84 -2.26 -12.43
CA ASN A 43 -5.57 -2.98 -12.50
C ASN A 43 -4.75 -2.74 -11.21
N LEU A 44 -3.58 -3.38 -11.08
CA LEU A 44 -2.65 -3.08 -9.99
C LEU A 44 -2.21 -1.60 -9.97
N SER A 45 -1.93 -1.03 -11.14
CA SER A 45 -1.40 0.33 -11.24
C SER A 45 -2.47 1.40 -11.51
N TYR A 46 -3.72 1.02 -11.79
CA TYR A 46 -4.79 1.97 -12.17
C TYR A 46 -6.12 1.59 -11.50
N PRO A 47 -6.89 2.55 -10.96
CA PRO A 47 -6.62 3.99 -10.85
C PRO A 47 -5.52 4.31 -9.83
N ASN A 48 -4.98 5.53 -9.87
CA ASN A 48 -4.05 6.02 -8.85
C ASN A 48 -4.68 5.91 -7.46
N SER A 49 -3.85 5.77 -6.43
CA SER A 49 -4.32 5.84 -5.06
C SER A 49 -4.90 7.23 -4.83
N SER A 50 -6.19 7.33 -4.52
CA SER A 50 -6.86 8.62 -4.27
C SER A 50 -7.52 8.61 -2.89
N CYS A 51 -7.58 9.78 -2.26
CA CYS A 51 -8.25 9.92 -0.98
C CYS A 51 -9.77 9.72 -1.13
N VAL A 52 -10.36 8.83 -0.33
CA VAL A 52 -11.81 8.53 -0.37
C VAL A 52 -12.72 9.72 -0.03
N LYS A 53 -12.20 10.77 0.63
CA LYS A 53 -12.99 11.96 1.00
C LYS A 53 -12.89 13.11 0.01
N CYS A 54 -11.66 13.46 -0.39
CA CYS A 54 -11.43 14.64 -1.25
C CYS A 54 -11.07 14.28 -2.70
N ASN A 55 -10.96 12.99 -3.01
CA ASN A 55 -10.52 12.47 -4.31
C ASN A 55 -9.15 13.02 -4.76
N HIS A 56 -8.34 13.52 -3.82
CA HIS A 56 -6.98 13.96 -4.11
C HIS A 56 -6.14 12.76 -4.53
N GLU A 57 -5.50 12.88 -5.69
CA GLU A 57 -4.54 11.88 -6.16
C GLU A 57 -3.30 11.90 -5.27
N ILE A 58 -3.05 10.79 -4.60
CA ILE A 58 -1.90 10.61 -3.72
C ILE A 58 -0.65 10.57 -4.59
N ARG A 59 0.25 11.52 -4.39
CA ARG A 59 1.50 11.63 -5.15
C ARG A 59 2.45 10.52 -4.74
N TRP A 60 3.42 10.22 -5.60
CA TRP A 60 4.38 9.15 -5.37
C TRP A 60 5.14 9.27 -4.03
N TYR A 61 5.45 10.51 -3.59
CA TYR A 61 6.13 10.75 -2.31
C TYR A 61 5.23 10.58 -1.08
N GLU A 62 3.91 10.70 -1.25
CA GLU A 62 2.92 10.43 -0.21
C GLU A 62 2.66 8.93 -0.05
N ASN A 63 3.17 8.12 -0.97
CA ASN A 63 3.12 6.67 -0.95
C ASN A 63 4.45 6.03 -0.49
N ILE A 64 5.39 6.83 0.04
CA ILE A 64 6.67 6.31 0.56
C ILE A 64 6.41 5.55 1.87
N PRO A 65 6.80 4.26 1.96
CA PRO A 65 6.46 3.38 3.09
C PRO A 65 6.92 3.98 4.42
N VAL A 66 6.06 3.99 5.44
CA VAL A 66 6.30 4.50 6.82
C VAL A 66 6.65 6.02 6.90
N PHE A 67 7.49 6.54 6.03
CA PHE A 67 7.96 7.92 5.99
C PHE A 67 6.85 8.90 5.65
N SER A 68 6.03 8.62 4.63
CA SER A 68 4.92 9.51 4.28
C SER A 68 3.86 9.54 5.38
N TYR A 69 3.62 8.40 6.03
CA TYR A 69 2.69 8.30 7.15
C TYR A 69 3.15 9.12 8.35
N LEU A 70 4.44 9.06 8.70
CA LEU A 70 5.03 9.86 9.77
C LEU A 70 5.01 11.36 9.43
N ALA A 71 5.41 11.73 8.21
CA ALA A 71 5.44 13.12 7.75
C ALA A 71 4.03 13.75 7.74
N LEU A 72 3.03 13.01 7.26
CA LEU A 72 1.64 13.44 7.21
C LEU A 72 0.87 13.19 8.53
N ARG A 73 1.53 12.66 9.56
CA ARG A 73 0.94 12.29 10.86
C ARG A 73 -0.32 11.43 10.74
N GLY A 74 -0.32 10.51 9.77
CA GLY A 74 -1.44 9.62 9.49
C GLY A 74 -2.69 10.31 8.94
N LYS A 75 -2.54 11.48 8.31
CA LYS A 75 -3.63 12.22 7.68
C LYS A 75 -3.40 12.44 6.20
N CYS A 76 -4.46 12.71 5.45
CA CYS A 76 -4.34 13.17 4.06
C CYS A 76 -3.78 14.60 4.04
N SER A 77 -2.82 14.87 3.15
CA SER A 77 -2.19 16.18 2.97
C SER A 77 -3.16 17.31 2.61
N HIS A 78 -4.32 16.97 2.03
CA HIS A 78 -5.25 17.96 1.51
C HIS A 78 -6.52 18.15 2.37
N CYS A 79 -7.02 17.09 2.99
CA CYS A 79 -8.31 17.12 3.72
C CYS A 79 -8.23 16.69 5.18
N ASP A 80 -7.03 16.43 5.71
CA ASP A 80 -6.79 15.97 7.08
C ASP A 80 -7.49 14.66 7.47
N ASN A 81 -8.10 13.95 6.50
CA ASN A 81 -8.78 12.69 6.77
C ASN A 81 -7.79 11.62 7.25
N LYS A 82 -8.14 10.90 8.31
CA LYS A 82 -7.27 9.88 8.91
C LYS A 82 -7.06 8.70 7.97
N ILE A 83 -5.80 8.36 7.72
CA ILE A 83 -5.38 7.16 6.99
C ILE A 83 -5.22 6.02 8.01
N SER A 84 -5.81 4.87 7.70
CA SER A 84 -5.79 3.71 8.60
C SER A 84 -4.37 3.26 8.92
N LEU A 85 -4.07 3.03 10.21
CA LEU A 85 -2.77 2.54 10.67
C LEU A 85 -2.42 1.13 10.16
N ARG A 86 -3.38 0.40 9.58
CA ARG A 86 -3.16 -0.95 9.04
C ARG A 86 -2.05 -0.98 7.99
N TYR A 87 -1.95 0.06 7.16
CA TYR A 87 -0.98 0.14 6.07
C TYR A 87 0.47 0.26 6.57
N PRO A 88 0.85 1.26 7.40
CA PRO A 88 2.21 1.36 7.93
C PRO A 88 2.58 0.21 8.88
N LEU A 89 1.61 -0.41 9.56
CA LEU A 89 1.86 -1.57 10.41
C LEU A 89 2.32 -2.79 9.61
N ILE A 90 1.71 -3.06 8.44
CA ILE A 90 2.12 -4.16 7.56
C ILE A 90 3.53 -3.90 7.01
N GLU A 91 3.82 -2.67 6.60
CA GLU A 91 5.15 -2.29 6.11
C GLU A 91 6.23 -2.50 7.17
N LEU A 92 6.00 -2.03 8.40
CA LEU A 92 6.89 -2.27 9.53
C LEU A 92 7.04 -3.75 9.85
N ALA A 93 5.96 -4.53 9.83
CA ALA A 93 6.02 -5.97 10.09
C ALA A 93 6.93 -6.69 9.07
N PHE A 94 6.83 -6.35 7.78
CA PHE A 94 7.72 -6.90 6.75
C PHE A 94 9.16 -6.41 6.90
N GLY A 95 9.37 -5.14 7.23
CA GLY A 95 10.72 -4.60 7.52
C GLY A 95 11.39 -5.30 8.70
N VAL A 96 10.67 -5.49 9.81
CA VAL A 96 11.15 -6.21 11.00
C VAL A 96 11.40 -7.68 10.69
N ALA A 97 10.47 -8.35 9.99
CA ALA A 97 10.65 -9.74 9.60
C ALA A 97 11.92 -9.94 8.74
N ALA A 98 12.18 -9.05 7.78
CA ALA A 98 13.39 -9.11 6.96
C ALA A 98 14.67 -8.97 7.80
N LEU A 99 14.67 -8.09 8.80
CA LEU A 99 15.79 -7.95 9.73
C LEU A 99 15.98 -9.19 10.60
N MET A 100 14.89 -9.77 11.12
CA MET A 100 14.95 -11.01 11.92
C MET A 100 15.53 -12.17 11.12
N VAL A 101 15.11 -12.34 9.86
CA VAL A 101 15.64 -13.38 8.97
C VAL A 101 17.13 -13.18 8.71
N HIS A 102 17.55 -11.94 8.45
CA HIS A 102 18.96 -11.63 8.21
C HIS A 102 19.83 -11.88 9.46
N GLN A 103 19.32 -11.59 10.66
CA GLN A 103 20.01 -11.91 11.91
C GLN A 103 20.09 -13.41 12.19
N TRP A 104 19.15 -14.21 11.68
CA TRP A 104 19.17 -15.67 11.87
C TRP A 104 20.12 -16.39 10.90
N LEU A 105 20.39 -15.79 9.74
CA LEU A 105 21.26 -16.33 8.69
C LEU A 105 22.75 -16.00 8.83
N ILE A 106 23.10 -15.02 9.69
CA ILE A 106 24.47 -14.52 9.92
C ILE A 106 24.84 -14.73 11.38
#